data_AF-A0A924DFH6-F1
#
_entry.id   AF-A0A924DFH6-F1
#
_cell.length_a   1.000
_cell.length_b   1.000
_cell.length_c   1.000
_cell.angle_alpha   90.00
_cell.angle_beta   90.00
_cell.angle_gamma   90.00
#
_symmetry.space_group_name_H-M   'P 1'
#
loop_
_entity.id
_entity.type
_entity.pdbx_description
1 polymer ?
#
loop_
_entity_poly.entity_id
_entity_poly.type
_entity_poly.pdbx_seq_one_letter_code
_entity_poly.pdbx_strand_id
1 'polypeptide(L)'
;MRLKSLEIKGFKSFADKTVLQFDEGITGVIGPNGCGKSNIIDSIRWVIGEHKISNLRSENLESLVFNGSKSRSASGLAEVSLTFENTKNLLPTEFNMV
;
A
#
# COMPACT_ATOMS: atom_id res chain seq x y z
N MET A 1 6.49 -5.27 -17.30
CA MET A 1 6.32 -4.98 -15.86
C MET A 1 4.93 -4.40 -15.68
N ARG A 2 4.08 -5.08 -14.91
CA ARG A 2 2.71 -4.65 -14.60
C ARG A 2 2.49 -4.82 -13.10
N LEU A 3 1.80 -3.89 -12.46
CA LEU A 3 1.36 -4.06 -11.07
C LEU A 3 0.23 -5.08 -11.05
N LYS A 4 0.41 -6.19 -10.33
CA LYS A 4 -0.58 -7.27 -10.21
C LYS A 4 -1.44 -7.08 -8.97
N SER A 5 -0.80 -6.86 -7.82
CA SER A 5 -1.50 -6.72 -6.56
C SER A 5 -0.78 -5.81 -5.57
N LEU A 6 -1.57 -5.26 -4.65
CA LEU A 6 -1.13 -4.51 -3.48
C LEU A 6 -1.80 -5.13 -2.25
N GLU A 7 -0.97 -5.60 -1.32
CA GLU A 7 -1.41 -6.04 -0.01
C GLU A 7 -1.06 -4.98 1.04
N ILE A 8 -2.01 -4.64 1.90
CA ILE A 8 -1.87 -3.62 2.93
C ILE A 8 -2.41 -4.18 4.25
N LYS A 9 -1.64 -4.09 5.33
CA LYS A 9 -2.08 -4.46 6.69
C LYS A 9 -1.46 -3.54 7.73
N GLY A 10 -2.26 -3.05 8.66
CA GLY A 10 -1.82 -2.19 9.75
C GLY A 10 -1.24 -0.84 9.30
N PHE A 11 -1.40 -0.45 8.03
CA PHE A 11 -0.89 0.81 7.49
C PHE A 11 -1.98 1.88 7.50
N LYS A 12 -1.77 2.95 8.25
CA LYS A 12 -2.71 4.07 8.41
C LYS A 12 -4.14 3.56 8.67
N SER A 13 -5.09 3.86 7.77
CA SER A 13 -6.50 3.46 7.92
C SER A 13 -6.76 1.96 7.68
N PHE A 14 -5.80 1.19 7.18
CA PHE A 14 -5.95 -0.23 6.84
C PHE A 14 -5.63 -1.11 8.04
N ALA A 15 -6.57 -1.22 8.98
CA ALA A 15 -6.40 -2.04 10.18
C ALA A 15 -6.26 -3.55 9.86
N ASP A 16 -7.12 -4.06 8.97
CA ASP A 16 -7.06 -5.46 8.52
C ASP A 16 -6.30 -5.58 7.21
N LYS A 17 -5.85 -6.82 6.93
CA LYS A 17 -5.28 -7.19 5.63
C LYS A 17 -6.29 -6.89 4.52
N THR A 18 -5.89 -6.03 3.60
CA THR A 18 -6.65 -5.66 2.41
C THR A 18 -5.80 -6.00 1.19
N VAL A 19 -6.39 -6.74 0.24
CA VAL A 19 -5.71 -7.11 -1.01
C VAL A 19 -6.43 -6.43 -2.17
N LEU A 20 -5.70 -5.61 -2.91
CA LEU A 20 -6.17 -4.95 -4.12
C LEU A 20 -5.56 -5.69 -5.31
N GLN A 21 -6.41 -6.22 -6.18
CA GLN A 21 -6.00 -6.79 -7.46
C GLN A 21 -6.13 -5.71 -8.53
N PHE A 22 -5.10 -5.57 -9.36
CA PHE A 22 -5.11 -4.64 -10.48
C PHE A 22 -5.24 -5.44 -11.77
N ASP A 23 -6.23 -5.07 -12.58
CA ASP A 23 -6.46 -5.65 -13.90
C ASP A 23 -5.69 -4.89 -14.98
N GLU A 24 -5.87 -5.29 -16.23
CA GLU A 24 -5.38 -4.53 -17.38
C GLU A 24 -6.20 -3.25 -17.58
N GLY A 25 -5.53 -2.18 -18.02
CA GLY A 25 -6.17 -0.90 -18.30
C GLY A 25 -6.17 0.06 -17.11
N ILE A 26 -7.31 0.69 -16.84
CA ILE A 26 -7.45 1.79 -15.87
C ILE A 26 -8.20 1.30 -14.63
N THR A 27 -7.55 1.39 -13.47
CA THR A 27 -8.19 1.11 -12.16
C THR A 27 -8.62 2.43 -11.51
N GLY A 28 -9.92 2.57 -11.22
CA GLY A 28 -10.48 3.71 -10.49
C GLY A 28 -10.66 3.41 -9.00
N VAL A 29 -10.18 4.30 -8.12
CA VAL A 29 -10.38 4.20 -6.68
C VAL A 29 -11.37 5.28 -6.23
N ILE A 30 -12.54 4.87 -5.72
CA ILE A 30 -13.62 5.78 -5.30
C ILE A 30 -14.09 5.50 -3.87
N GLY A 31 -14.83 6.44 -3.28
CA GLY A 31 -15.39 6.33 -1.92
C GLY A 31 -15.45 7.67 -1.17
N PRO A 32 -16.11 7.72 0.00
CA PRO A 32 -16.30 8.95 0.78
C PRO A 32 -15.01 9.63 1.23
N ASN A 33 -15.06 10.92 1.53
CA ASN A 33 -13.91 11.63 2.09
C ASN A 33 -13.51 11.04 3.45
N GLY A 34 -12.20 10.92 3.70
CA GLY A 34 -11.66 10.33 4.92
C GLY A 34 -11.66 8.80 4.99
N CYS A 35 -12.23 8.07 4.01
CA CYS A 35 -12.31 6.61 4.07
C CYS A 35 -10.99 5.86 3.75
N GLY A 36 -9.87 6.58 3.60
CA GLY A 36 -8.55 5.97 3.38
C GLY A 36 -8.13 5.77 1.92
N LYS A 37 -8.90 6.23 0.92
CA LYS A 37 -8.55 6.08 -0.51
C LYS A 37 -7.12 6.51 -0.84
N SER A 38 -6.74 7.70 -0.40
CA SER A 38 -5.42 8.25 -0.70
C SER A 38 -4.30 7.50 0.04
N ASN A 39 -4.60 6.79 1.12
CA ASN A 39 -3.61 5.97 1.83
C ASN A 39 -3.15 4.77 0.98
N ILE A 40 -3.89 4.39 -0.06
CA ILE A 40 -3.43 3.42 -1.09
C ILE A 40 -2.22 3.98 -1.84
N ILE A 41 -2.24 5.26 -2.20
CA ILE A 41 -1.09 5.89 -2.87
C ILE A 41 0.07 6.07 -1.89
N ASP A 42 -0.20 6.42 -0.64
CA ASP A 42 0.86 6.52 0.38
C ASP A 42 1.53 5.16 0.63
N SER A 43 0.77 4.07 0.69
CA SER A 43 1.34 2.72 0.87
C SER A 43 2.21 2.32 -0.31
N ILE A 44 1.78 2.62 -1.55
CA ILE A 44 2.59 2.41 -2.76
C ILE A 44 3.88 3.22 -2.71
N ARG A 45 3.82 4.50 -2.33
CA ARG A 45 5.03 5.35 -2.21
C ARG A 45 5.97 4.81 -1.14
N TRP A 46 5.44 4.42 0.01
CA TRP A 46 6.23 3.92 1.12
C TRP A 46 6.99 2.64 0.77
N VAL A 47 6.31 1.66 0.17
CA VAL A 47 6.93 0.36 -0.16
C VAL A 47 7.94 0.42 -1.31
N ILE A 48 7.84 1.40 -2.22
CA ILE A 48 8.86 1.65 -3.25
C ILE A 48 10.05 2.49 -2.73
N GLY A 49 10.08 2.84 -1.44
CA GLY A 49 11.21 3.51 -0.80
C GLY A 49 11.07 5.02 -0.63
N GLU A 50 9.85 5.58 -0.58
CA GLU A 50 9.69 6.98 -0.19
C GLU A 50 10.09 7.17 1.29
N HIS A 51 11.16 7.93 1.51
CA HIS A 51 11.72 8.20 2.82
C HIS A 51 11.25 9.53 3.44
N LYS A 52 10.75 10.48 2.62
CA LYS A 52 10.25 11.77 3.12
C LYS A 52 8.85 11.60 3.68
N ILE A 53 8.73 11.64 5.01
CA ILE A 53 7.46 11.45 5.73
C ILE A 53 6.38 12.45 5.32
N SER A 54 6.76 13.69 4.99
CA SER A 54 5.83 14.71 4.47
C SER A 54 5.19 14.31 3.13
N ASN A 55 5.90 13.61 2.25
CA ASN A 55 5.37 13.08 0.98
C ASN A 55 4.36 11.94 1.20
N LEU A 56 4.45 11.28 2.36
CA LEU A 56 3.50 10.29 2.83
C LEU A 56 2.35 10.91 3.61
N ARG A 57 2.19 12.24 3.66
CA ARG A 57 1.08 12.92 4.37
C ARG A 57 0.93 12.42 5.80
N SER A 58 2.07 12.36 6.48
CA SER A 58 2.25 11.83 7.83
C SER A 58 3.16 12.79 8.61
N GLU A 59 3.08 12.78 9.93
CA GLU A 59 3.89 13.67 10.77
C GLU A 59 5.19 13.00 11.22
N ASN A 60 5.14 11.68 11.45
CA ASN A 60 6.26 10.86 11.87
C ASN A 60 6.12 9.42 11.33
N LEU A 61 7.13 8.58 11.55
CA LEU A 61 7.12 7.19 11.10
C LEU A 61 6.05 6.36 11.83
N GLU A 62 5.83 6.64 13.11
CA GLU A 62 4.86 5.93 13.95
C GLU A 62 3.43 6.09 13.43
N SER A 63 3.11 7.26 12.85
CA SER A 63 1.80 7.56 12.26
C SER A 63 1.50 6.77 10.97
N LEU A 64 2.47 6.03 10.44
CA LEU A 64 2.24 5.07 9.36
C LEU A 64 1.58 3.79 9.88
N VAL A 65 1.75 3.47 11.17
CA VAL A 65 1.10 2.31 11.81
C VAL A 65 -0.31 2.71 12.25
N PHE A 66 -1.28 1.82 12.01
CA PHE A 66 -2.66 2.02 12.44
C PHE A 66 -2.73 2.23 13.96
N ASN A 67 -3.18 3.40 14.38
CA ASN A 67 -3.21 3.81 15.79
C ASN A 67 -4.52 3.48 16.53
N GLY A 68 -5.42 2.72 15.90
CA GLY A 68 -6.69 2.31 16.47
C GLY A 68 -7.87 3.20 16.06
N SER A 69 -9.07 2.76 16.45
CA SER A 69 -10.32 3.48 16.28
C SER A 69 -11.25 3.15 17.45
N LYS A 70 -12.47 3.73 17.46
CA LYS A 70 -13.47 3.39 18.48
C LYS A 70 -13.83 1.90 18.52
N SER A 71 -13.69 1.19 17.41
CA SER A 71 -14.08 -0.22 17.27
C SER A 71 -12.91 -1.18 17.12
N ARG A 72 -11.67 -0.69 16.98
CA ARG A 72 -10.49 -1.52 16.71
C ARG A 72 -9.27 -1.03 17.48
N SER A 73 -8.52 -1.95 18.06
CA SER A 73 -7.24 -1.67 18.72
C SER A 73 -6.17 -1.23 17.70
N ALA A 74 -5.17 -0.49 18.17
CA ALA A 74 -3.99 -0.18 17.37
C ALA A 74 -3.28 -1.45 16.89
N SER A 75 -2.61 -1.36 15.73
CA SER A 75 -1.72 -2.41 15.23
C SER A 75 -0.33 -2.24 15.82
N GLY A 76 0.37 -3.34 16.07
CA GLY A 76 1.78 -3.31 16.46
C GLY A 76 2.76 -3.18 15.29
N LEU A 77 2.27 -3.32 14.04
CA LEU A 77 3.07 -3.25 12.82
C LEU A 77 2.25 -2.75 11.64
N ALA A 78 2.95 -2.23 10.62
CA ALA A 78 2.43 -1.97 9.31
C ALA A 78 3.23 -2.78 8.28
N GLU A 79 2.53 -3.40 7.34
CA GLU A 79 3.11 -4.17 6.25
C GLU A 79 2.41 -3.79 4.95
N VAL A 80 3.21 -3.58 3.92
CA VAL A 80 2.74 -3.31 2.56
C VAL A 80 3.57 -4.15 1.61
N SER A 81 2.91 -4.82 0.67
CA SER A 81 3.59 -5.63 -0.35
C SER A 81 3.04 -5.30 -1.73
N LEU A 82 3.94 -5.05 -2.69
CA LEU A 82 3.60 -4.93 -4.10
C LEU A 82 4.07 -6.16 -4.85
N THR A 83 3.20 -6.69 -5.71
CA THR A 83 3.54 -7.79 -6.62
C THR A 83 3.50 -7.26 -8.04
N PHE A 84 4.61 -7.42 -8.76
CA PHE A 84 4.70 -7.07 -10.16
C PHE A 84 4.83 -8.32 -11.03
N GLU A 85 4.15 -8.33 -12.17
CA GLU A 85 4.42 -9.27 -13.25
C GLU A 85 5.58 -8.75 -14.09
N ASN A 86 6.70 -9.47 -14.10
CA ASN A 86 7.93 -9.09 -14.80
C ASN A 86 8.12 -9.83 -16.13
N THR A 87 7.05 -10.09 -16.89
CA THR A 87 7.07 -10.89 -18.14
C THR A 87 8.00 -10.39 -19.25
N LYS A 88 8.45 -9.13 -19.17
CA LYS A 88 9.37 -8.50 -20.14
C LYS A 88 10.81 -8.38 -19.63
N ASN A 89 11.14 -9.03 -18.49
CA ASN A 89 12.45 -8.94 -17.82
C ASN A 89 12.95 -7.49 -17.65
N LEU A 90 12.04 -6.56 -17.34
CA LEU A 90 12.39 -5.14 -17.19
C LEU A 90 13.10 -4.86 -15.87
N LEU A 91 12.76 -5.62 -14.83
CA LEU A 91 13.53 -5.63 -13.60
C LEU A 91 14.65 -6.68 -13.72
N PRO A 92 15.91 -6.33 -13.41
CA PRO A 92 17.04 -7.26 -13.43
C PRO A 92 16.97 -8.18 -12.20
N THR A 93 15.96 -9.02 -12.14
CA THR A 93 15.68 -9.93 -11.03
C THR A 93 15.80 -11.37 -11.52
N GLU A 94 16.38 -12.24 -10.70
CA GLU A 94 16.44 -13.68 -10.96
C GLU A 94 15.05 -14.35 -10.91
N PHE A 95 14.05 -13.66 -10.35
CA PHE A 95 12.68 -14.15 -10.19
C PHE A 95 11.78 -13.77 -11.37
N ASN A 96 11.30 -14.78 -12.09
CA ASN A 96 10.15 -14.67 -12.99
C ASN A 96 8.92 -15.23 -12.27
N MET A 97 8.04 -14.35 -11.77
CA MET A 97 6.70 -14.76 -11.36
C MET A 97 5.86 -14.91 -12.63
N VAL A 98 5.75 -16.16 -13.10
CA VAL A 98 4.81 -16.63 -14.12
C VAL A 98 3.43 -16.77 -13.49
#